data_AF-A0A5C4WN93-F1
#
_entry.id   AF-A0A5C4WN93-F1
#
_cell.length_a   1.000
_cell.length_b   1.000
_cell.length_c   1.000
_cell.angle_alpha   90.00
_cell.angle_beta   90.00
_cell.angle_gamma   90.00
#
_symmetry.space_group_name_H-M   'P 1'
#
loop_
_entity.id
_entity.type
_entity.pdbx_description
1 polymer ?
#
loop_
_entity_poly.entity_id
_entity_poly.type
_entity_poly.pdbx_seq_one_letter_code
_entity_poly.pdbx_strand_id
1 'polypeptide(L)'
;MQLIVVPPLTDFTTEVMAPAGAEVLDLNARIVERLADPSRLQAAARRPAGGTAEGPLGALLELAAAAVLERGVFDDAHLRAVGTALRLAADPAVRLDLDRLELAEGSTQSSRDVLGAAGRCELFRPEIELAAEAAAGRRAHVVVDAGRQLPAAFALVAALGAERVTLCGRLVARQRAALRRVPELAGVELLAWSPARAIRPSWYDRASGRPQNAGRARPDDALVTRSGKRVRWVTGACPPPADGPWAGRLDAVEAAAWPRDALARCRGLTIIATRVDFLAAVTGLNGVTVDLRRLLSAIAPGVPVACELVLGAPGMDAGVVGESVELLAAGAGGVRLAGLRPYRMAIRTPWAGPSVRVPPERGNDLVRWIRFDAPGTMRAYEVAAMISDWLGRLPGLPAGRLAACSVAGQEPASAWDPCAEVVRGGAGPDGGGPGTFAVSLRSGRSLRLRPYQVAPVARLAADDPHALDTLPERARTELTAGLARAGVLRGREGAAART
;
A
#
# COMPACT_ATOMS: atom_id res chain seq x y z
N MET A 1 19.98 -13.61 -23.13
CA MET A 1 18.83 -12.79 -22.70
C MET A 1 18.97 -12.50 -21.22
N GLN A 2 18.87 -11.25 -20.79
CA GLN A 2 19.04 -10.86 -19.38
C GLN A 2 17.77 -11.17 -18.59
N LEU A 3 17.85 -11.87 -17.45
CA LEU A 3 16.71 -12.06 -16.54
C LEU A 3 16.65 -10.91 -15.54
N ILE A 4 15.50 -10.26 -15.43
CA ILE A 4 15.18 -9.30 -14.38
C ILE A 4 14.15 -9.96 -13.47
N VAL A 5 14.51 -10.17 -12.21
CA VAL A 5 13.64 -10.76 -11.19
C VAL A 5 13.15 -9.65 -10.27
N VAL A 6 11.83 -9.49 -10.17
CA VAL A 6 11.21 -8.57 -9.21
C VAL A 6 10.81 -9.39 -7.98
N PRO A 7 11.54 -9.31 -6.86
CA PRO A 7 11.25 -10.11 -5.68
C PRO A 7 9.93 -9.66 -5.02
N PRO A 8 9.27 -10.56 -4.27
CA PRO A 8 8.10 -10.27 -3.46
C PRO A 8 8.20 -8.97 -2.65
N LEU A 9 7.03 -8.36 -2.41
CA LEU A 9 6.84 -7.15 -1.59
C LEU A 9 7.35 -5.85 -2.21
N THR A 10 7.38 -5.80 -3.55
CA THR A 10 7.37 -4.56 -4.33
C THR A 10 5.95 -3.98 -4.42
N ASP A 11 5.81 -2.74 -4.88
CA ASP A 11 4.50 -2.18 -5.23
C ASP A 11 3.86 -2.96 -6.40
N PHE A 12 2.85 -3.79 -6.09
CA PHE A 12 2.16 -4.63 -7.07
C PHE A 12 1.23 -3.85 -8.00
N THR A 13 0.94 -2.58 -7.71
CA THR A 13 0.20 -1.70 -8.62
C THR A 13 1.08 -1.19 -9.77
N THR A 14 2.38 -1.48 -9.69
CA THR A 14 3.37 -1.17 -10.73
C THR A 14 3.94 -2.43 -11.34
N GLU A 15 4.52 -2.27 -12.52
CA GLU A 15 5.29 -3.28 -13.22
C GLU A 15 6.64 -2.69 -13.68
N VAL A 16 7.63 -3.55 -13.86
CA VAL A 16 8.92 -3.17 -14.42
C VAL A 16 8.81 -3.05 -15.93
N MET A 17 9.28 -1.92 -16.47
CA MET A 17 9.45 -1.75 -17.91
C MET A 17 10.73 -2.44 -18.34
N ALA A 18 10.59 -3.61 -19.00
CA ALA A 18 11.72 -4.38 -19.50
C ALA A 18 12.54 -3.55 -20.51
N PRO A 19 13.86 -3.41 -20.34
CA PRO A 19 14.75 -2.99 -21.42
C PRO A 19 14.62 -3.92 -22.63
N ALA A 20 14.95 -3.42 -23.82
CA ALA A 20 14.96 -4.26 -25.03
C ALA A 20 15.87 -5.48 -24.83
N GLY A 21 15.36 -6.68 -25.13
CA GLY A 21 16.09 -7.95 -24.99
C GLY A 21 16.20 -8.47 -23.54
N ALA A 22 15.48 -7.89 -22.58
CA ALA A 22 15.39 -8.39 -21.22
C ALA A 22 14.04 -9.09 -20.97
N GLU A 23 14.10 -10.13 -20.15
CA GLU A 23 12.94 -10.86 -19.65
C GLU A 23 12.63 -10.43 -18.22
N VAL A 24 11.37 -10.17 -17.90
CA VAL A 24 10.96 -9.81 -16.54
C VAL A 24 10.18 -10.98 -15.93
N LEU A 25 10.71 -11.50 -14.82
CA LEU A 25 10.02 -12.43 -13.94
C LEU A 25 9.52 -11.66 -12.71
N ASP A 26 8.22 -11.35 -12.71
CA ASP A 26 7.58 -10.59 -11.64
C ASP A 26 7.03 -11.52 -10.54
N LEU A 27 7.90 -11.90 -9.60
CA LEU A 27 7.52 -12.74 -8.47
C LEU A 27 6.58 -12.01 -7.50
N ASN A 28 6.64 -10.68 -7.47
CA ASN A 28 5.74 -9.88 -6.66
C ASN A 28 4.29 -9.92 -7.17
N ALA A 29 4.08 -9.89 -8.48
CA ALA A 29 2.77 -10.14 -9.05
C ALA A 29 2.28 -11.56 -8.72
N ARG A 30 3.13 -12.57 -8.93
CA ARG A 30 2.77 -13.99 -8.70
C ARG A 30 2.38 -14.31 -7.27
N ILE A 31 3.12 -13.80 -6.28
CA ILE A 31 2.75 -14.04 -4.87
C ILE A 31 1.42 -13.36 -4.51
N VAL A 32 1.16 -12.16 -5.05
CA VAL A 32 -0.11 -11.47 -4.83
C VAL A 32 -1.25 -12.24 -5.47
N GLU A 33 -1.11 -12.69 -6.72
CA GLU A 33 -2.09 -13.53 -7.41
C GLU A 33 -2.36 -14.83 -6.63
N ARG A 34 -1.32 -15.49 -6.13
CA ARG A 34 -1.44 -16.74 -5.38
C ARG A 34 -2.09 -16.58 -4.02
N LEU A 35 -1.75 -15.52 -3.28
CA LEU A 35 -2.27 -15.30 -1.92
C LEU A 35 -3.66 -14.68 -1.94
N ALA A 36 -3.93 -13.79 -2.90
CA ALA A 36 -5.23 -13.14 -3.09
C ALA A 36 -6.12 -13.86 -4.13
N ASP A 37 -5.94 -15.17 -4.32
CA ASP A 37 -6.88 -15.99 -5.09
C ASP A 37 -8.18 -16.19 -4.28
N PRO A 38 -9.36 -15.74 -4.78
CA PRO A 38 -10.62 -15.91 -4.07
C PRO A 38 -10.92 -17.37 -3.69
N SER A 39 -10.62 -18.32 -4.58
CA SER A 39 -10.88 -19.75 -4.34
C SER A 39 -10.06 -20.27 -3.17
N ARG A 40 -8.79 -19.86 -3.10
CA ARG A 40 -7.88 -20.17 -1.99
C ARG A 40 -8.36 -19.59 -0.68
N LEU A 41 -8.79 -18.33 -0.67
CA LEU A 41 -9.32 -17.65 0.53
C LEU A 41 -10.59 -18.34 1.05
N GLN A 42 -11.53 -18.68 0.16
CA GLN A 42 -12.73 -19.44 0.52
C GLN A 42 -12.39 -20.83 1.08
N ALA A 43 -11.40 -21.51 0.49
CA ALA A 43 -10.95 -22.81 0.98
C ALA A 43 -10.26 -22.71 2.35
N ALA A 44 -9.47 -21.65 2.59
CA ALA A 44 -8.84 -21.39 3.88
C ALA A 44 -9.89 -21.14 4.98
N ALA A 45 -10.91 -20.33 4.67
CA ALA A 45 -11.98 -19.97 5.61
C ALA A 45 -12.82 -21.17 6.09
N ARG A 46 -12.83 -22.26 5.31
CA ARG A 46 -13.56 -23.50 5.62
C ARG A 46 -12.76 -24.48 6.45
N ARG A 47 -11.45 -24.28 6.64
CA ARG A 47 -10.63 -25.17 7.46
C ARG A 47 -10.98 -24.96 8.93
N PRO A 48 -11.04 -26.03 9.75
CA PRO A 48 -11.23 -25.91 11.19
C PRO A 48 -10.18 -24.95 11.78
N ALA A 49 -10.60 -24.07 12.68
CA ALA A 49 -9.88 -22.89 13.19
C ALA A 49 -8.52 -23.17 13.91
N GLY A 50 -7.96 -24.37 13.80
CA GLY A 50 -6.72 -24.78 14.47
C GLY A 50 -5.42 -24.20 13.88
N GLY A 51 -5.47 -23.17 13.01
CA GLY A 51 -4.28 -22.68 12.30
C GLY A 51 -4.15 -21.18 12.07
N THR A 52 -5.17 -20.35 12.34
CA THR A 52 -5.09 -18.89 12.11
C THR A 52 -5.11 -18.13 13.42
N ALA A 53 -4.13 -17.25 13.65
CA ALA A 53 -4.00 -16.46 14.88
C ALA A 53 -5.25 -15.62 15.24
N GLU A 54 -6.12 -15.33 14.25
CA GLU A 54 -7.33 -14.50 14.39
C GLU A 54 -8.63 -15.30 14.61
N GLY A 55 -8.54 -16.64 14.70
CA GLY A 55 -9.67 -17.51 15.01
C GLY A 55 -10.88 -17.31 14.06
N PRO A 56 -12.12 -17.37 14.55
CA PRO A 56 -13.33 -17.26 13.73
C PRO A 56 -13.47 -15.96 12.94
N LEU A 57 -12.90 -14.85 13.43
CA LEU A 57 -12.91 -13.57 12.73
C LEU A 57 -12.05 -13.62 11.46
N GLY A 58 -10.93 -14.33 11.49
CA GLY A 58 -10.05 -14.54 10.33
C GLY A 58 -10.81 -15.17 9.16
N ALA A 59 -11.60 -16.22 9.42
CA ALA A 59 -12.40 -16.89 8.38
C ALA A 59 -13.44 -15.96 7.75
N LEU A 60 -14.09 -15.09 8.55
CA LEU A 60 -15.03 -14.09 8.03
C LEU A 60 -14.33 -13.05 7.15
N LEU A 61 -13.12 -12.63 7.53
CA LEU A 61 -12.30 -11.70 6.75
C LEU A 61 -11.82 -12.32 5.44
N GLU A 62 -11.44 -13.60 5.42
CA GLU A 62 -11.09 -14.33 4.19
C GLU A 62 -12.26 -14.42 3.21
N LEU A 63 -13.48 -14.72 3.70
CA LEU A 63 -14.68 -14.76 2.88
C LEU A 63 -15.02 -13.38 2.30
N ALA A 64 -14.91 -12.32 3.12
CA ALA A 64 -15.16 -10.96 2.68
C ALA A 64 -14.12 -10.50 1.65
N ALA A 65 -12.84 -10.83 1.87
CA ALA A 65 -11.78 -10.53 0.92
C ALA A 65 -11.99 -11.27 -0.41
N ALA A 66 -12.36 -12.55 -0.38
CA ALA A 66 -12.69 -13.32 -1.58
C ALA A 66 -13.82 -12.67 -2.38
N ALA A 67 -14.93 -12.31 -1.72
CA ALA A 67 -16.07 -11.65 -2.36
C ALA A 67 -15.68 -10.32 -3.02
N VAL A 68 -14.88 -9.49 -2.34
CA VAL A 68 -14.37 -8.22 -2.92
C VAL A 68 -13.49 -8.47 -4.15
N LEU A 69 -12.60 -9.47 -4.10
CA LEU A 69 -11.69 -9.79 -5.20
C LEU A 69 -12.43 -10.37 -6.41
N GLU A 70 -13.51 -11.14 -6.21
CA GLU A 70 -14.37 -11.67 -7.27
C GLU A 70 -15.09 -10.59 -8.09
N ARG A 71 -15.28 -9.39 -7.51
CA ARG A 71 -15.86 -8.24 -8.24
C ARG A 71 -15.00 -7.84 -9.45
N GLY A 72 -13.69 -8.12 -9.43
CA GLY A 72 -12.77 -7.77 -10.51
C GLY A 72 -12.56 -6.26 -10.71
N VAL A 73 -12.93 -5.44 -9.72
CA VAL A 73 -12.72 -4.00 -9.71
C VAL A 73 -11.40 -3.70 -9.00
N PHE A 74 -10.60 -2.77 -9.54
CA PHE A 74 -9.30 -2.36 -8.99
C PHE A 74 -9.43 -1.00 -8.29
N ASP A 75 -9.87 -1.03 -7.04
CA ASP A 75 -10.16 0.13 -6.18
C ASP A 75 -9.54 -0.04 -4.77
N ASP A 76 -9.95 0.82 -3.82
CA ASP A 76 -9.46 0.74 -2.44
C ASP A 76 -9.92 -0.55 -1.75
N ALA A 77 -11.10 -1.07 -2.08
CA ALA A 77 -11.60 -2.33 -1.56
C ALA A 77 -10.73 -3.50 -2.03
N HIS A 78 -10.36 -3.54 -3.31
CA HIS A 78 -9.42 -4.54 -3.86
C HIS A 78 -8.10 -4.55 -3.10
N LEU A 79 -7.51 -3.38 -2.86
CA LEU A 79 -6.28 -3.25 -2.10
C LEU A 79 -6.42 -3.74 -0.66
N ARG A 80 -7.54 -3.42 0.02
CA ARG A 80 -7.83 -3.93 1.38
C ARG A 80 -7.99 -5.46 1.38
N ALA A 81 -8.62 -6.03 0.36
CA ALA A 81 -8.76 -7.47 0.22
C ALA A 81 -7.42 -8.16 -0.01
N VAL A 82 -6.57 -7.62 -0.89
CA VAL A 82 -5.17 -8.10 -1.03
C VAL A 82 -4.41 -7.97 0.28
N GLY A 83 -4.55 -6.85 1.00
CA GLY A 83 -3.92 -6.64 2.30
C GLY A 83 -4.34 -7.67 3.35
N THR A 84 -5.63 -8.00 3.36
CA THR A 84 -6.21 -9.05 4.21
C THR A 84 -5.63 -10.42 3.87
N ALA A 85 -5.57 -10.76 2.58
CA ALA A 85 -4.98 -12.00 2.12
C ALA A 85 -3.49 -12.13 2.53
N LEU A 86 -2.73 -11.04 2.41
CA LEU A 86 -1.33 -11.00 2.84
C LEU A 86 -1.21 -11.17 4.37
N ARG A 87 -2.01 -10.44 5.15
CA ARG A 87 -1.99 -10.49 6.63
C ARG A 87 -2.32 -11.88 7.18
N LEU A 88 -3.27 -12.56 6.55
CA LEU A 88 -3.71 -13.89 6.96
C LEU A 88 -2.80 -15.02 6.43
N ALA A 89 -1.87 -14.70 5.52
CA ALA A 89 -0.84 -15.65 5.12
C ALA A 89 0.13 -15.91 6.28
N ALA A 90 0.03 -17.12 6.87
CA ALA A 90 0.87 -17.54 7.97
C ALA A 90 2.28 -17.92 7.50
N ASP A 91 3.29 -17.44 8.22
CA ASP A 91 4.69 -17.84 8.08
C ASP A 91 5.40 -17.64 9.43
N PRO A 92 6.29 -18.56 9.86
CA PRO A 92 6.98 -18.45 11.14
C PRO A 92 8.12 -17.41 11.13
N ALA A 93 8.61 -17.00 9.97
CA ALA A 93 9.75 -16.09 9.84
C ALA A 93 9.32 -14.64 9.60
N VAL A 94 8.18 -14.42 8.92
CA VAL A 94 7.71 -13.08 8.54
C VAL A 94 6.21 -12.90 8.78
N ARG A 95 5.81 -11.67 9.07
CA ARG A 95 4.40 -11.24 9.05
C ARG A 95 4.24 -10.19 7.97
N LEU A 96 3.24 -10.37 7.11
CA LEU A 96 2.98 -9.47 6.00
C LEU A 96 1.82 -8.53 6.32
N ASP A 97 1.89 -7.35 5.71
CA ASP A 97 0.76 -6.43 5.59
C ASP A 97 0.76 -5.81 4.19
N LEU A 98 -0.27 -5.02 3.89
CA LEU A 98 -0.48 -4.33 2.62
C LEU A 98 0.65 -3.35 2.28
N ASP A 99 1.39 -2.81 3.25
CA ASP A 99 2.55 -1.96 2.99
C ASP A 99 3.81 -2.31 3.79
N ARG A 100 3.69 -3.27 4.71
CA ARG A 100 4.72 -3.65 5.67
C ARG A 100 5.13 -5.12 5.52
N LEU A 101 6.35 -5.40 5.98
CA LEU A 101 6.80 -6.71 6.40
C LEU A 101 7.46 -6.54 7.76
N GLU A 102 7.12 -7.42 8.68
CA GLU A 102 7.79 -7.58 9.96
C GLU A 102 8.52 -8.92 9.98
N LEU A 103 9.71 -8.95 10.56
CA LEU A 103 10.35 -10.21 10.89
C LEU A 103 9.72 -10.71 12.20
N ALA A 104 9.51 -12.02 12.32
CA ALA A 104 9.05 -12.61 13.56
C ALA A 104 10.06 -12.39 14.71
N GLU A 105 11.34 -12.35 14.36
CA GLU A 105 12.45 -12.08 15.26
C GLU A 105 13.38 -11.02 14.65
N GLY A 106 13.85 -10.08 15.47
CA GLY A 106 14.85 -9.10 15.06
C GLY A 106 14.33 -7.98 14.15
N SER A 107 15.21 -7.45 13.29
CA SER A 107 14.96 -6.24 12.52
C SER A 107 15.44 -6.34 11.07
N THR A 108 14.67 -5.74 10.15
CA THR A 108 15.11 -5.54 8.74
C THR A 108 16.29 -4.57 8.59
N GLN A 109 16.85 -4.07 9.70
CA GLN A 109 18.08 -3.28 9.74
C GLN A 109 19.31 -4.10 10.13
N SER A 110 19.16 -5.38 10.48
CA SER A 110 20.24 -6.33 10.77
C SER A 110 20.31 -7.33 9.64
N SER A 111 21.46 -7.44 8.96
CA SER A 111 21.68 -8.43 7.91
C SER A 111 21.51 -9.85 8.44
N ARG A 112 21.99 -10.12 9.65
CA ARG A 112 21.84 -11.41 10.35
C ARG A 112 20.37 -11.79 10.51
N ASP A 113 19.53 -10.87 10.94
CA ASP A 113 18.10 -11.15 11.18
C ASP A 113 17.37 -11.37 9.85
N VAL A 114 17.72 -10.58 8.83
CA VAL A 114 17.19 -10.74 7.47
C VAL A 114 17.59 -12.09 6.88
N LEU A 115 18.84 -12.53 7.04
CA LEU A 115 19.32 -13.84 6.58
C LEU A 115 18.63 -14.98 7.34
N GLY A 116 18.49 -14.84 8.67
CA GLY A 116 17.74 -15.79 9.49
C GLY A 116 16.29 -15.93 9.05
N ALA A 117 15.63 -14.82 8.70
CA ALA A 117 14.28 -14.86 8.14
C ALA A 117 14.25 -15.45 6.73
N ALA A 118 15.21 -15.09 5.86
CA ALA A 118 15.31 -15.61 4.50
C ALA A 118 15.44 -17.14 4.46
N GLY A 119 16.21 -17.71 5.40
CA GLY A 119 16.42 -19.17 5.49
C GLY A 119 15.26 -19.96 6.11
N ARG A 120 14.33 -19.30 6.82
CA ARG A 120 13.18 -19.95 7.49
C ARG A 120 11.83 -19.66 6.82
N CYS A 121 11.79 -18.68 5.90
CA CYS A 121 10.56 -18.24 5.27
C CYS A 121 10.13 -19.23 4.17
N GLU A 122 9.01 -19.89 4.40
CA GLU A 122 8.42 -20.85 3.45
C GLU A 122 7.44 -20.15 2.51
N LEU A 123 6.92 -18.98 2.92
CA LEU A 123 5.91 -18.25 2.18
C LEU A 123 6.34 -17.86 0.76
N PHE A 124 7.63 -17.58 0.55
CA PHE A 124 8.21 -17.18 -0.74
C PHE A 124 8.77 -18.34 -1.55
N ARG A 125 8.78 -19.56 -1.00
CA ARG A 125 9.44 -20.72 -1.60
C ARG A 125 8.97 -21.01 -3.03
N PRO A 126 7.66 -21.03 -3.35
CA PRO A 126 7.19 -21.28 -4.72
C PRO A 126 7.73 -20.27 -5.74
N GLU A 127 7.81 -18.99 -5.34
CA GLU A 127 8.34 -17.94 -6.20
C GLU A 127 9.87 -18.02 -6.38
N ILE A 128 10.59 -18.50 -5.36
CA ILE A 128 12.04 -18.70 -5.41
C ILE A 128 12.41 -19.89 -6.31
N GLU A 129 11.70 -21.02 -6.17
CA GLU A 129 11.88 -22.22 -7.00
C GLU A 129 11.67 -21.89 -8.48
N LEU A 130 10.58 -21.19 -8.78
CA LEU A 130 10.27 -20.69 -10.10
C LEU A 130 11.37 -19.77 -10.68
N ALA A 131 11.98 -18.93 -9.85
CA ALA A 131 13.09 -18.09 -10.29
C ALA A 131 14.35 -18.91 -10.58
N ALA A 132 14.61 -19.96 -9.79
CA ALA A 132 15.71 -20.89 -10.04
C ALA A 132 15.53 -21.66 -11.36
N GLU A 133 14.31 -22.12 -11.63
CA GLU A 133 13.94 -22.76 -12.90
C GLU A 133 14.12 -21.82 -14.09
N ALA A 134 13.52 -20.63 -14.03
CA ALA A 134 13.61 -19.63 -15.11
C ALA A 134 15.04 -19.13 -15.32
N ALA A 135 15.83 -19.08 -14.26
CA ALA A 135 17.24 -18.72 -14.35
C ALA A 135 18.08 -19.80 -15.04
N ALA A 136 17.74 -21.09 -15.02
CA ALA A 136 18.41 -22.16 -15.81
C ALA A 136 19.95 -22.00 -16.00
N GLY A 137 20.67 -21.53 -14.98
CA GLY A 137 22.13 -21.25 -15.04
C GLY A 137 22.58 -19.88 -15.61
N ARG A 138 21.70 -19.04 -16.16
CA ARG A 138 22.00 -17.63 -16.56
C ARG A 138 22.01 -16.67 -15.37
N ARG A 139 22.73 -15.55 -15.53
CA ARG A 139 22.81 -14.47 -14.55
C ARG A 139 21.47 -13.73 -14.42
N ALA A 140 21.06 -13.46 -13.18
CA ALA A 140 19.80 -12.78 -12.85
C ALA A 140 20.04 -11.42 -12.20
N HIS A 141 19.25 -10.42 -12.60
CA HIS A 141 19.22 -9.10 -11.99
C HIS A 141 18.04 -9.00 -11.03
N VAL A 142 18.30 -9.01 -9.73
CA VAL A 142 17.25 -8.96 -8.70
C VAL A 142 17.02 -7.51 -8.28
N VAL A 143 15.80 -7.01 -8.46
CA VAL A 143 15.45 -5.58 -8.25
C VAL A 143 14.99 -5.31 -6.82
N VAL A 144 15.89 -4.75 -6.00
CA VAL A 144 15.64 -4.41 -4.59
C VAL A 144 15.51 -2.90 -4.43
N ASP A 145 14.26 -2.43 -4.34
CA ASP A 145 13.91 -1.02 -4.16
C ASP A 145 13.63 -0.65 -2.70
N ALA A 146 13.25 -1.60 -1.85
CA ALA A 146 12.86 -1.37 -0.47
C ALA A 146 13.33 -2.48 0.49
N GLY A 147 13.53 -2.12 1.76
CA GLY A 147 14.10 -3.03 2.77
C GLY A 147 13.22 -4.26 3.06
N ARG A 148 11.91 -4.15 2.86
CA ARG A 148 10.97 -5.27 3.00
C ARG A 148 11.18 -6.38 1.96
N GLN A 149 11.86 -6.10 0.85
CA GLN A 149 12.17 -7.11 -0.16
C GLN A 149 13.43 -7.92 0.21
N LEU A 150 14.20 -7.51 1.23
CA LEU A 150 15.49 -8.12 1.55
C LEU A 150 15.39 -9.61 1.91
N PRO A 151 14.41 -10.09 2.71
CA PRO A 151 14.30 -11.53 2.98
C PRO A 151 14.17 -12.36 1.71
N ALA A 152 13.26 -11.96 0.81
CA ALA A 152 13.07 -12.67 -0.46
C ALA A 152 14.28 -12.50 -1.41
N ALA A 153 14.91 -11.32 -1.43
CA ALA A 153 16.11 -11.09 -2.25
C ALA A 153 17.30 -11.94 -1.79
N PHE A 154 17.50 -12.11 -0.48
CA PHE A 154 18.57 -12.93 0.07
C PHE A 154 18.28 -14.42 -0.16
N ALA A 155 17.02 -14.85 -0.03
CA ALA A 155 16.62 -16.21 -0.38
C ALA A 155 16.83 -16.51 -1.89
N LEU A 156 16.57 -15.54 -2.77
CA LEU A 156 16.92 -15.64 -4.20
C LEU A 156 18.43 -15.73 -4.42
N VAL A 157 19.25 -14.95 -3.71
CA VAL A 157 20.72 -15.07 -3.79
C VAL A 157 21.18 -16.47 -3.39
N ALA A 158 20.63 -17.02 -2.30
CA ALA A 158 20.95 -18.36 -1.85
C ALA A 158 20.56 -19.44 -2.88
N ALA A 159 19.33 -19.37 -3.42
CA ALA A 159 18.83 -20.34 -4.40
C ALA A 159 19.53 -20.26 -5.76
N LEU A 160 19.84 -19.05 -6.23
CA LEU A 160 20.48 -18.81 -7.51
C LEU A 160 22.01 -18.90 -7.44
N GLY A 161 22.62 -18.78 -6.25
CA GLY A 161 24.06 -18.68 -6.07
C GLY A 161 24.59 -17.27 -6.35
N ALA A 162 25.41 -16.76 -5.42
CA ALA A 162 25.87 -15.37 -5.39
C ALA A 162 26.53 -14.88 -6.70
N GLU A 163 27.42 -15.68 -7.29
CA GLU A 163 28.16 -15.36 -8.52
C GLU A 163 27.25 -15.16 -9.75
N ARG A 164 26.01 -15.69 -9.69
CA ARG A 164 25.01 -15.59 -10.77
C ARG A 164 23.99 -14.49 -10.51
N VAL A 165 24.14 -13.70 -9.44
CA VAL A 165 23.20 -12.65 -9.09
C VAL A 165 23.86 -11.28 -9.15
N THR A 166 23.17 -10.37 -9.85
CA THR A 166 23.40 -8.93 -9.74
C THR A 166 22.24 -8.33 -8.94
N LEU A 167 22.52 -7.81 -7.74
CA LEU A 167 21.53 -7.01 -7.02
C LEU A 167 21.53 -5.59 -7.58
N CYS A 168 20.33 -5.08 -7.87
CA CYS A 168 20.12 -3.74 -8.39
C CYS A 168 18.90 -3.10 -7.72
N GLY A 169 18.54 -1.87 -8.08
CA GLY A 169 17.41 -1.14 -7.52
C GLY A 169 17.84 -0.04 -6.53
N ARG A 170 16.85 0.74 -6.08
CA ARG A 170 17.11 1.96 -5.30
C ARG A 170 17.69 1.69 -3.93
N LEU A 171 17.32 0.61 -3.27
CA LEU A 171 17.92 0.25 -1.99
C LEU A 171 19.38 -0.12 -2.18
N VAL A 172 19.70 -0.90 -3.21
CA VAL A 172 21.09 -1.28 -3.52
C VAL A 172 21.94 -0.06 -3.79
N ALA A 173 21.44 0.89 -4.60
CA ALA A 173 22.16 2.13 -4.89
C ALA A 173 22.47 2.93 -3.61
N ARG A 174 21.52 2.97 -2.65
CA ARG A 174 21.68 3.71 -1.38
C ARG A 174 22.53 2.98 -0.34
N GLN A 175 22.46 1.65 -0.31
CA GLN A 175 23.06 0.82 0.74
C GLN A 175 24.22 -0.07 0.26
N ARG A 176 24.78 0.21 -0.93
CA ARG A 176 25.88 -0.57 -1.51
C ARG A 176 27.02 -0.87 -0.53
N ALA A 177 27.45 0.13 0.25
CA ALA A 177 28.54 -0.02 1.20
C ALA A 177 28.20 -0.92 2.41
N ALA A 178 26.93 -0.99 2.81
CA ALA A 178 26.46 -1.87 3.87
C ALA A 178 26.32 -3.31 3.35
N LEU A 179 25.67 -3.47 2.19
CA LEU A 179 25.46 -4.78 1.54
C LEU A 179 26.78 -5.50 1.25
N ARG A 180 27.85 -4.78 0.87
CA ARG A 180 29.19 -5.37 0.67
C ARG A 180 29.80 -6.02 1.90
N ARG A 181 29.36 -5.66 3.11
CA ARG A 181 29.90 -6.20 4.35
C ARG A 181 29.20 -7.48 4.79
N VAL A 182 28.12 -7.87 4.11
CA VAL A 182 27.37 -9.09 4.40
C VAL A 182 28.09 -10.27 3.75
N PRO A 183 28.68 -11.21 4.52
CA PRO A 183 29.49 -12.30 3.98
C PRO A 183 28.73 -13.20 2.98
N GLU A 184 27.45 -13.44 3.22
CA GLU A 184 26.57 -14.27 2.39
C GLU A 184 26.27 -13.65 1.01
N LEU A 185 26.62 -12.38 0.82
CA LEU A 185 26.58 -11.69 -0.47
C LEU A 185 27.95 -11.63 -1.15
N ALA A 186 28.98 -12.31 -0.63
CA ALA A 186 30.26 -12.44 -1.30
C ALA A 186 30.06 -13.09 -2.68
N GLY A 187 30.56 -12.46 -3.74
CA GLY A 187 30.35 -12.88 -5.13
C GLY A 187 29.18 -12.19 -5.85
N VAL A 188 28.23 -11.60 -5.10
CA VAL A 188 27.13 -10.84 -5.70
C VAL A 188 27.65 -9.54 -6.30
N GLU A 189 27.27 -9.25 -7.54
CA GLU A 189 27.50 -7.93 -8.12
C GLU A 189 26.45 -6.92 -7.64
N LEU A 190 26.91 -5.76 -7.17
CA LEU A 190 26.03 -4.67 -6.76
C LEU A 190 26.06 -3.54 -7.79
N LEU A 191 24.94 -3.38 -8.50
CA LEU A 191 24.78 -2.39 -9.56
C LEU A 191 23.85 -1.24 -9.12
N ALA A 192 24.32 0.00 -9.27
CA ALA A 192 23.54 1.21 -8.98
C ALA A 192 22.61 1.59 -10.15
N TRP A 193 21.81 0.63 -10.60
CA TRP A 193 20.82 0.78 -11.66
C TRP A 193 19.46 0.38 -11.11
N SER A 194 18.39 1.07 -11.50
CA SER A 194 17.01 0.71 -11.16
C SER A 194 16.19 0.78 -12.44
N PRO A 195 15.48 -0.30 -12.83
CA PRO A 195 14.69 -0.27 -14.04
C PRO A 195 13.50 0.70 -13.90
N ALA A 196 13.10 1.28 -15.02
CA ALA A 196 11.91 2.13 -15.06
C ALA A 196 10.66 1.32 -14.69
N ARG A 197 9.68 1.98 -14.08
CA ARG A 197 8.40 1.38 -13.71
C ARG A 197 7.25 2.09 -14.43
N ALA A 198 6.20 1.33 -14.70
CA ALA A 198 4.92 1.86 -15.13
C ALA A 198 3.83 1.42 -14.15
N ILE A 199 2.76 2.20 -14.05
CA ILE A 199 1.54 1.73 -13.38
C ILE A 199 0.97 0.60 -14.24
N ARG A 200 0.43 -0.44 -13.62
CA ARG A 200 -0.28 -1.50 -14.34
C ARG A 200 -1.61 -0.96 -14.90
N PRO A 201 -1.98 -1.30 -16.14
CA PRO A 201 -3.21 -0.80 -16.78
C PRO A 201 -4.48 -0.94 -15.93
N SER A 202 -4.60 -2.05 -15.20
CA SER A 202 -5.75 -2.31 -14.32
C SER A 202 -6.02 -1.22 -13.27
N TRP A 203 -5.02 -0.43 -12.89
CA TRP A 203 -5.13 0.61 -11.85
C TRP A 203 -5.41 2.02 -12.37
N TYR A 204 -5.33 2.27 -13.69
CA TYR A 204 -5.58 3.61 -14.24
C TYR A 204 -6.47 3.64 -15.50
N ASP A 205 -6.80 2.47 -16.06
CA ASP A 205 -7.72 2.36 -17.21
C ASP A 205 -9.17 2.16 -16.74
N ARG A 206 -9.72 3.16 -16.02
CA ARG A 206 -11.13 3.16 -15.60
C ARG A 206 -12.11 3.44 -16.75
N ALA A 207 -11.62 3.76 -17.95
CA ALA A 207 -12.43 4.26 -19.05
C ALA A 207 -13.33 3.21 -19.71
N SER A 208 -13.17 1.92 -19.41
CA SER A 208 -13.96 0.88 -20.09
C SER A 208 -15.31 0.58 -19.43
N GLY A 209 -15.53 0.92 -18.15
CA GLY A 209 -16.83 0.75 -17.46
C GLY A 209 -17.49 -0.63 -17.60
N ARG A 210 -16.76 -1.64 -18.10
CA ARG A 210 -17.28 -2.96 -18.42
C ARG A 210 -16.69 -3.96 -17.43
N PRO A 211 -17.52 -4.76 -16.75
CA PRO A 211 -17.01 -5.89 -15.99
C PRO A 211 -16.25 -6.82 -16.95
N GLN A 212 -14.98 -7.09 -16.65
CA GLN A 212 -14.09 -7.93 -17.48
C GLN A 212 -14.57 -9.40 -17.59
N ASN A 213 -15.62 -9.79 -16.87
CA ASN A 213 -16.17 -11.14 -16.85
C ASN A 213 -17.29 -11.42 -17.86
N ALA A 214 -17.63 -10.47 -18.74
CA ALA A 214 -18.54 -10.74 -19.86
C ALA A 214 -17.74 -11.03 -21.14
N GLY A 215 -17.37 -12.30 -21.34
CA GLY A 215 -17.13 -12.96 -22.63
C GLY A 215 -16.20 -12.29 -23.65
N ARG A 216 -15.04 -12.90 -23.90
CA ARG A 216 -14.16 -12.71 -25.08
C ARG A 216 -14.04 -11.24 -25.52
N ALA A 217 -13.12 -10.51 -24.88
CA ALA A 217 -12.58 -9.31 -25.48
C ALA A 217 -12.01 -9.64 -26.86
N ARG A 218 -12.60 -9.07 -27.93
CA ARG A 218 -11.93 -8.96 -29.22
C ARG A 218 -10.66 -8.12 -29.01
N PRO A 219 -9.52 -8.46 -29.64
CA PRO A 219 -8.26 -7.75 -29.46
C PRO A 219 -8.27 -6.24 -29.79
N ASP A 220 -9.35 -5.72 -30.39
CA ASP A 220 -9.37 -4.39 -31.01
C ASP A 220 -10.11 -3.30 -30.22
N ASP A 221 -10.75 -3.60 -29.07
CA ASP A 221 -11.58 -2.64 -28.32
C ASP A 221 -10.94 -2.14 -27.00
N ALA A 222 -9.62 -2.24 -26.86
CA ALA A 222 -8.92 -1.54 -25.79
C ALA A 222 -8.85 -0.05 -26.16
N LEU A 223 -9.67 0.77 -25.49
CA LEU A 223 -9.54 2.24 -25.46
C LEU A 223 -8.31 2.63 -24.62
N VAL A 224 -7.17 2.15 -25.10
CA VAL A 224 -5.86 2.80 -25.06
C VAL A 224 -6.08 4.31 -24.94
N THR A 225 -5.48 4.94 -23.91
CA THR A 225 -5.28 6.40 -23.91
C THR A 225 -4.99 6.81 -25.35
N ARG A 226 -5.58 7.87 -25.94
CA ARG A 226 -5.43 8.20 -27.39
C ARG A 226 -3.98 8.17 -27.96
N SER A 227 -2.96 7.94 -27.13
CA SER A 227 -1.54 7.75 -27.44
C SER A 227 -0.92 6.34 -27.29
N GLY A 228 -1.56 5.31 -26.69
CA GLY A 228 -0.88 4.00 -26.47
C GLY A 228 0.22 3.98 -25.40
N LYS A 229 0.49 5.13 -24.74
CA LYS A 229 1.63 5.27 -23.83
C LYS A 229 1.29 4.87 -22.41
N ARG A 230 2.08 3.96 -21.83
CA ARG A 230 2.00 3.57 -20.41
C ARG A 230 2.31 4.76 -19.50
N VAL A 231 1.62 4.87 -18.36
CA VAL A 231 1.90 5.90 -17.35
C VAL A 231 3.13 5.52 -16.54
N ARG A 232 4.23 6.26 -16.69
CA ARG A 232 5.47 6.01 -15.96
C ARG A 232 5.30 6.32 -14.47
N TRP A 233 5.80 5.44 -13.61
CA TRP A 233 5.77 5.62 -12.15
C TRP A 233 7.11 6.18 -11.65
N VAL A 234 7.08 7.37 -11.04
CA VAL A 234 8.28 8.10 -10.59
C VAL A 234 8.29 8.23 -9.09
N THR A 235 9.42 7.94 -8.44
CA THR A 235 9.54 7.99 -6.99
C THR A 235 10.94 8.37 -6.51
N GLY A 236 11.01 9.22 -5.49
CA GLY A 236 12.26 9.79 -4.96
C GLY A 236 12.92 10.76 -5.95
N ALA A 237 14.22 11.03 -5.76
CA ALA A 237 15.02 12.00 -6.53
C ALA A 237 15.30 11.66 -8.01
N CYS A 238 14.47 10.85 -8.66
CA CYS A 238 14.57 10.64 -10.10
C CYS A 238 14.19 11.93 -10.86
N PRO A 239 14.92 12.29 -11.93
CA PRO A 239 14.51 13.41 -12.76
C PRO A 239 13.14 13.16 -13.40
N PRO A 240 12.39 14.22 -13.74
CA PRO A 240 11.13 14.08 -14.47
C PRO A 240 11.35 13.33 -15.79
N PRO A 241 10.41 12.45 -16.20
CA PRO A 241 10.48 11.82 -17.51
C PRO A 241 10.52 12.87 -18.63
N ALA A 242 11.44 12.67 -19.58
CA ALA A 242 11.61 13.55 -20.73
C ALA A 242 10.32 13.66 -21.56
N ASP A 243 9.55 12.56 -21.64
CA ASP A 243 8.34 12.47 -22.46
C ASP A 243 7.26 11.59 -21.82
N GLY A 244 6.05 11.69 -22.39
CA GLY A 244 4.91 10.84 -22.04
C GLY A 244 4.21 11.18 -20.71
N PRO A 245 3.10 10.47 -20.42
CA PRO A 245 2.39 10.63 -19.16
C PRO A 245 3.16 9.98 -18.01
N TRP A 246 3.07 10.58 -16.83
CA TRP A 246 3.68 10.04 -15.61
C TRP A 246 2.79 10.27 -14.40
N ALA A 247 3.03 9.48 -13.37
CA ALA A 247 2.49 9.67 -12.04
C ALA A 247 3.59 9.34 -11.03
N GLY A 248 3.48 9.84 -9.80
CA GLY A 248 4.56 9.63 -8.85
C GLY A 248 4.22 9.83 -7.40
N ARG A 249 5.18 9.41 -6.56
CA ARG A 249 5.22 9.70 -5.13
C ARG A 249 6.54 10.38 -4.79
N LEU A 250 6.48 11.66 -4.47
CA LEU A 250 7.63 12.55 -4.35
C LEU A 250 7.60 13.31 -3.03
N ASP A 251 8.76 13.67 -2.51
CA ASP A 251 8.85 14.65 -1.43
C ASP A 251 8.30 16.02 -1.88
N ALA A 252 7.71 16.79 -0.96
CA ALA A 252 7.17 18.12 -1.28
C ALA A 252 8.20 19.04 -1.95
N VAL A 253 9.45 19.01 -1.48
CA VAL A 253 10.53 19.85 -2.04
C VAL A 253 10.93 19.37 -3.43
N GLU A 254 11.04 18.06 -3.62
CA GLU A 254 11.33 17.45 -4.93
C GLU A 254 10.23 17.80 -5.93
N ALA A 255 8.96 17.63 -5.55
CA ALA A 255 7.81 17.91 -6.42
C ALA A 255 7.75 19.38 -6.83
N ALA A 256 7.92 20.31 -5.88
CA ALA A 256 7.87 21.75 -6.13
C ALA A 256 8.97 22.25 -7.08
N ALA A 257 10.08 21.52 -7.19
CA ALA A 257 11.19 21.85 -8.08
C ALA A 257 10.96 21.40 -9.54
N TRP A 258 9.90 20.66 -9.84
CA TRP A 258 9.69 20.13 -11.19
C TRP A 258 9.29 21.20 -12.21
N PRO A 259 9.80 21.13 -13.45
CA PRO A 259 9.40 22.01 -14.54
C PRO A 259 7.90 21.95 -14.85
N ARG A 260 7.31 23.09 -15.26
CA ARG A 260 5.88 23.20 -15.56
C ARG A 260 5.42 22.27 -16.67
N ASP A 261 6.23 22.11 -17.72
CA ASP A 261 5.93 21.23 -18.86
C ASP A 261 5.88 19.75 -18.43
N ALA A 262 6.74 19.35 -17.49
CA ALA A 262 6.68 18.02 -16.89
C ALA A 262 5.41 17.85 -16.06
N LEU A 263 5.07 18.82 -15.20
CA LEU A 263 3.86 18.79 -14.36
C LEU A 263 2.57 18.73 -15.19
N ALA A 264 2.50 19.39 -16.35
CA ALA A 264 1.36 19.31 -17.26
C ALA A 264 1.09 17.89 -17.80
N ARG A 265 2.11 17.02 -17.81
CA ARG A 265 1.99 15.61 -18.21
C ARG A 265 1.66 14.66 -17.05
N CYS A 266 1.51 15.19 -15.83
CA CYS A 266 1.15 14.41 -14.66
C CYS A 266 -0.24 13.80 -14.80
N ARG A 267 -0.42 12.57 -14.32
CA ARG A 267 -1.68 11.82 -14.26
C ARG A 267 -2.08 11.43 -12.84
N GLY A 268 -1.21 11.65 -11.87
CA GLY A 268 -1.53 11.60 -10.45
C GLY A 268 -0.27 11.75 -9.62
N LEU A 269 -0.42 12.38 -8.45
CA LEU A 269 0.72 12.72 -7.60
C LEU A 269 0.38 12.51 -6.13
N THR A 270 1.22 11.72 -5.45
CA THR A 270 1.26 11.65 -3.98
C THR A 270 2.45 12.47 -3.47
N ILE A 271 2.16 13.51 -2.71
CA ILE A 271 3.15 14.41 -2.11
C ILE A 271 3.44 13.95 -0.69
N ILE A 272 4.70 13.71 -0.36
CA ILE A 272 5.12 13.39 1.00
C ILE A 272 5.48 14.68 1.72
N ALA A 273 4.84 14.94 2.87
CA ALA A 273 5.10 16.12 3.69
C ALA A 273 5.16 15.77 5.18
N THR A 274 5.77 16.62 5.98
CA THR A 274 5.79 16.52 7.45
C THR A 274 4.83 17.49 8.11
N ARG A 275 4.47 18.58 7.43
CA ARG A 275 3.54 19.63 7.88
C ARG A 275 2.89 20.32 6.68
N VAL A 276 1.62 20.71 6.83
CA VAL A 276 0.88 21.54 5.88
C VAL A 276 0.12 22.59 6.67
N ASP A 277 0.59 23.83 6.66
CA ASP A 277 -0.16 24.95 7.26
C ASP A 277 -1.26 25.43 6.31
N PHE A 278 -0.87 25.62 5.06
CA PHE A 278 -1.71 25.90 3.92
C PHE A 278 -0.92 25.52 2.67
N LEU A 279 -1.55 25.48 1.50
CA LEU A 279 -0.89 25.00 0.28
C LEU A 279 0.31 25.84 -0.17
N ALA A 280 0.50 27.06 0.36
CA ALA A 280 1.71 27.85 0.11
C ALA A 280 2.85 27.63 1.12
N ALA A 281 2.61 26.83 2.16
CA ALA A 281 3.57 26.52 3.21
C ALA A 281 3.47 25.04 3.58
N VAL A 282 4.18 24.21 2.81
CA VAL A 282 4.27 22.76 3.02
C VAL A 282 5.70 22.35 3.30
N THR A 283 5.93 21.67 4.42
CA THR A 283 7.27 21.23 4.84
C THR A 283 7.56 19.82 4.36
N GLY A 284 8.65 19.64 3.62
CA GLY A 284 9.11 18.33 3.15
C GLY A 284 9.82 17.48 4.21
N LEU A 285 10.39 16.36 3.76
CA LEU A 285 11.10 15.38 4.60
C LEU A 285 12.47 15.87 5.11
N ASN A 286 12.97 16.99 4.63
CA ASN A 286 14.22 17.62 5.08
C ASN A 286 13.98 18.88 5.93
N GLY A 287 12.72 19.19 6.28
CA GLY A 287 12.34 20.38 7.05
C GLY A 287 12.25 21.67 6.22
N VAL A 288 12.51 21.62 4.91
CA VAL A 288 12.37 22.80 4.04
C VAL A 288 10.90 22.99 3.69
N THR A 289 10.43 24.24 3.82
CA THR A 289 9.06 24.64 3.44
C THR A 289 9.02 25.18 2.01
N VAL A 290 8.01 24.76 1.26
CA VAL A 290 7.78 25.13 -0.15
C VAL A 290 6.33 25.55 -0.41
N ASP A 291 6.14 26.32 -1.48
CA ASP A 291 4.82 26.71 -2.00
C ASP A 291 4.35 25.72 -3.08
N LEU A 292 3.30 24.96 -2.78
CA LEU A 292 2.72 23.98 -3.72
C LEU A 292 1.72 24.59 -4.69
N ARG A 293 1.27 25.84 -4.54
CA ARG A 293 0.28 26.46 -5.45
C ARG A 293 0.78 26.53 -6.87
N ARG A 294 2.08 26.79 -7.07
CA ARG A 294 2.71 26.78 -8.39
C ARG A 294 2.67 25.39 -9.03
N LEU A 295 2.88 24.35 -8.24
CA LEU A 295 2.79 22.96 -8.70
C LEU A 295 1.35 22.61 -9.07
N LEU A 296 0.40 22.90 -8.17
CA LEU A 296 -1.01 22.56 -8.37
C LEU A 296 -1.62 23.27 -9.56
N SER A 297 -1.23 24.53 -9.81
CA SER A 297 -1.66 25.29 -11.00
C SER A 297 -1.04 24.79 -12.32
N ALA A 298 0.04 24.00 -12.28
CA ALA A 298 0.68 23.43 -13.46
C ALA A 298 0.17 22.01 -13.79
N ILE A 299 -0.52 21.36 -12.86
CA ILE A 299 -1.15 20.05 -13.05
C ILE A 299 -2.52 20.26 -13.71
N ALA A 300 -2.86 19.39 -14.66
CA ALA A 300 -4.14 19.48 -15.36
C ALA A 300 -5.34 19.29 -14.40
N PRO A 301 -6.45 20.03 -14.57
CA PRO A 301 -7.66 19.85 -13.77
C PRO A 301 -8.15 18.39 -13.80
N GLY A 302 -8.61 17.89 -12.66
CA GLY A 302 -9.12 16.51 -12.51
C GLY A 302 -8.04 15.44 -12.29
N VAL A 303 -6.75 15.78 -12.38
CA VAL A 303 -5.67 14.88 -11.98
C VAL A 303 -5.68 14.71 -10.46
N PRO A 304 -5.72 13.48 -9.93
CA PRO A 304 -5.74 13.25 -8.49
C PRO A 304 -4.41 13.66 -7.85
N VAL A 305 -4.48 14.57 -6.87
CA VAL A 305 -3.36 14.93 -6.02
C VAL A 305 -3.68 14.55 -4.58
N ALA A 306 -2.75 13.86 -3.94
CA ALA A 306 -2.90 13.37 -2.58
C ALA A 306 -1.65 13.72 -1.76
N CYS A 307 -1.78 13.80 -0.44
CA CYS A 307 -0.66 14.08 0.46
C CYS A 307 -0.52 12.95 1.50
N GLU A 308 0.66 12.37 1.61
CA GLU A 308 1.02 11.46 2.69
C GLU A 308 1.76 12.24 3.78
N LEU A 309 1.14 12.37 4.95
CA LEU A 309 1.75 13.05 6.08
C LEU A 309 2.64 12.09 6.87
N VAL A 310 3.81 12.59 7.23
CA VAL A 310 4.84 11.85 7.94
C VAL A 310 5.03 12.45 9.32
N LEU A 311 4.57 11.73 10.34
CA LEU A 311 4.37 12.24 11.69
C LEU A 311 5.60 12.05 12.59
N GLY A 312 5.80 12.99 13.52
CA GLY A 312 6.92 12.98 14.46
C GLY A 312 8.25 13.35 13.82
N ALA A 313 8.25 14.23 12.82
CA ALA A 313 9.47 14.83 12.31
C ALA A 313 10.03 15.85 13.32
N PRO A 314 11.34 16.17 13.32
CA PRO A 314 11.93 17.03 14.34
C PRO A 314 11.26 18.40 14.43
N GLY A 315 10.82 18.79 15.63
CA GLY A 315 10.12 20.06 15.89
C GLY A 315 8.64 20.06 15.54
N MET A 316 8.05 18.89 15.22
CA MET A 316 6.62 18.75 14.94
C MET A 316 5.92 18.08 16.12
N ASP A 317 5.08 18.85 16.82
CA ASP A 317 4.25 18.37 17.92
C ASP A 317 2.88 17.88 17.43
N ALA A 318 2.07 17.35 18.36
CA ALA A 318 0.76 16.80 18.05
C ALA A 318 -0.24 17.86 17.56
N GLY A 319 -0.15 19.11 18.01
CA GLY A 319 -1.06 20.19 17.62
C GLY A 319 -0.86 20.56 16.15
N VAL A 320 0.40 20.83 15.76
CA VAL A 320 0.77 21.18 14.38
C VAL A 320 0.40 20.07 13.39
N VAL A 321 0.63 18.82 13.78
CA VAL A 321 0.27 17.68 12.95
C VAL A 321 -1.25 17.52 12.86
N GLY A 322 -1.97 17.69 13.98
CA GLY A 322 -3.44 17.62 14.01
C GLY A 322 -4.09 18.57 13.01
N GLU A 323 -3.66 19.84 13.02
CA GLU A 323 -4.12 20.86 12.07
C GLU A 323 -3.86 20.48 10.61
N SER A 324 -2.66 19.95 10.32
CA SER A 324 -2.30 19.48 8.97
C SER A 324 -3.21 18.34 8.51
N VAL A 325 -3.54 17.41 9.42
CA VAL A 325 -4.40 16.25 9.12
C VAL A 325 -5.83 16.70 8.86
N GLU A 326 -6.38 17.58 9.69
CA GLU A 326 -7.73 18.12 9.54
C GLU A 326 -7.88 18.90 8.22
N LEU A 327 -6.91 19.75 7.90
CA LEU A 327 -6.90 20.52 6.65
C LEU A 327 -6.93 19.62 5.41
N LEU A 328 -6.13 18.55 5.39
CA LEU A 328 -6.08 17.61 4.27
C LEU A 328 -7.29 16.66 4.24
N ALA A 329 -7.85 16.32 5.40
CA ALA A 329 -9.09 15.54 5.49
C ALA A 329 -10.28 16.33 4.91
N ALA A 330 -10.28 17.67 5.07
CA ALA A 330 -11.24 18.56 4.45
C ALA A 330 -11.04 18.75 2.93
N GLY A 331 -9.97 18.20 2.35
CA GLY A 331 -9.69 18.29 0.91
C GLY A 331 -9.21 19.65 0.42
N ALA A 332 -8.50 20.39 1.27
CA ALA A 332 -8.03 21.74 0.98
C ALA A 332 -7.32 21.86 -0.40
N GLY A 333 -7.83 22.76 -1.24
CA GLY A 333 -7.34 23.03 -2.60
C GLY A 333 -7.20 21.79 -3.50
N GLY A 334 -8.08 20.79 -3.30
CA GLY A 334 -8.11 19.58 -4.11
C GLY A 334 -7.03 18.55 -3.75
N VAL A 335 -6.28 18.77 -2.66
CA VAL A 335 -5.31 17.80 -2.14
C VAL A 335 -5.97 16.98 -1.05
N ARG A 336 -6.10 15.67 -1.28
CA ARG A 336 -6.67 14.74 -0.28
C ARG A 336 -5.59 14.18 0.64
N LEU A 337 -5.95 13.89 1.88
CA LEU A 337 -5.09 13.06 2.72
C LEU A 337 -4.99 11.65 2.13
N ALA A 338 -3.77 11.27 1.76
CA ALA A 338 -3.43 9.99 1.17
C ALA A 338 -3.09 8.96 2.23
N GLY A 339 -2.54 9.34 3.38
CA GLY A 339 -2.08 8.42 4.41
C GLY A 339 -1.22 9.07 5.48
N LEU A 340 -1.01 8.34 6.58
CA LEU A 340 -0.19 8.75 7.71
C LEU A 340 0.88 7.69 7.97
N ARG A 341 2.12 8.10 8.24
CA ARG A 341 3.17 7.18 8.68
C ARG A 341 4.18 7.84 9.62
N PRO A 342 4.92 7.05 10.42
CA PRO A 342 5.99 7.60 11.24
C PRO A 342 7.13 8.18 10.40
N TYR A 343 7.70 9.28 10.88
CA TYR A 343 8.93 9.85 10.35
C TYR A 343 10.12 8.95 10.63
N ARG A 344 10.97 8.83 9.61
CA ARG A 344 12.19 8.03 9.63
C ARG A 344 13.31 8.89 9.05
N MET A 345 14.11 9.50 9.92
CA MET A 345 15.23 10.35 9.52
C MET A 345 16.28 9.51 8.82
N ALA A 346 16.47 9.69 7.51
CA ALA A 346 17.52 8.99 6.78
C ALA A 346 18.90 9.42 7.28
N ILE A 347 19.85 8.47 7.36
CA ILE A 347 21.19 8.65 7.98
C ILE A 347 21.91 9.91 7.50
N ARG A 348 21.73 10.27 6.22
CA ARG A 348 22.45 11.37 5.56
C ARG A 348 21.54 12.54 5.17
N THR A 349 20.25 12.50 5.50
CA THR A 349 19.32 13.57 5.13
C THR A 349 19.57 14.76 6.05
N PRO A 350 19.88 15.97 5.53
CA PRO A 350 19.92 17.17 6.37
C PRO A 350 18.52 17.50 6.88
N TRP A 351 18.43 18.10 8.06
CA TRP A 351 17.17 18.62 8.61
C TRP A 351 17.31 20.10 8.90
N ALA A 352 16.37 20.91 8.39
CA ALA A 352 16.26 22.32 8.74
C ALA A 352 15.68 22.44 10.16
N GLY A 353 16.56 22.54 11.16
CA GLY A 353 16.19 22.73 12.56
C GLY A 353 17.09 21.96 13.53
N PRO A 354 16.99 22.25 14.84
CA PRO A 354 17.78 21.56 15.86
C PRO A 354 17.37 20.09 15.95
N SER A 355 18.32 19.18 15.72
CA SER A 355 18.14 17.75 15.96
C SER A 355 19.46 17.07 16.34
N VAL A 356 19.42 16.25 17.39
CA VAL A 356 20.55 15.41 17.82
C VAL A 356 20.34 14.01 17.29
N ARG A 357 21.33 13.50 16.56
CA ARG A 357 21.29 12.17 15.94
C ARG A 357 21.85 11.14 16.90
N VAL A 358 21.11 10.06 17.11
CA VAL A 358 21.56 8.93 17.91
C VAL A 358 22.21 7.90 16.98
N PRO A 359 23.43 7.42 17.29
CA PRO A 359 24.07 6.37 16.51
C PRO A 359 23.19 5.13 16.36
N PRO A 360 23.31 4.38 15.24
CA PRO A 360 22.63 3.09 15.10
C PRO A 360 22.99 2.14 16.23
N GLU A 361 22.02 1.33 16.66
CA GLU A 361 22.24 0.26 17.63
C GLU A 361 23.25 -0.77 17.08
N ARG A 362 24.05 -1.37 17.96
CA ARG A 362 25.01 -2.42 17.58
C ARG A 362 24.26 -3.58 16.93
N GLY A 363 24.78 -4.06 15.79
CA GLY A 363 24.15 -5.15 15.01
C GLY A 363 23.24 -4.67 13.87
N ASN A 364 22.82 -3.40 13.84
CA ASN A 364 22.04 -2.84 12.73
C ASN A 364 22.94 -2.35 11.59
N ASP A 365 23.59 -3.27 10.89
CA ASP A 365 24.51 -3.00 9.78
C ASP A 365 23.81 -2.60 8.46
N LEU A 366 22.51 -2.89 8.31
CA LEU A 366 21.65 -2.45 7.20
C LEU A 366 20.78 -1.24 7.59
N VAL A 367 21.18 -0.45 8.59
CA VAL A 367 20.45 0.74 9.03
C VAL A 367 20.17 1.71 7.86
N ARG A 368 18.94 2.22 7.79
CA ARG A 368 18.47 3.15 6.75
C ARG A 368 18.06 4.51 7.32
N TRP A 369 17.61 4.48 8.56
CA TRP A 369 17.17 5.65 9.31
C TRP A 369 17.74 5.57 10.72
N ILE A 370 17.93 6.74 11.33
CA ILE A 370 18.50 6.90 12.65
C ILE A 370 17.45 7.43 13.60
N ARG A 371 17.64 7.10 14.88
CA ARG A 371 16.91 7.75 15.96
C ARG A 371 17.45 9.16 16.12
N PHE A 372 16.61 10.06 16.60
CA PHE A 372 16.98 11.43 16.87
C PHE A 372 16.19 11.94 18.07
N ASP A 373 16.67 13.04 18.64
CA ASP A 373 15.96 13.82 19.64
C ASP A 373 15.95 15.29 19.23
N ALA A 374 14.82 15.96 19.42
CA ALA A 374 14.64 17.35 19.05
C ALA A 374 13.50 17.98 19.90
N PRO A 375 13.65 19.22 20.37
CA PRO A 375 12.59 19.93 21.09
C PRO A 375 11.29 19.98 20.29
N GLY A 376 10.14 19.88 20.97
CA GLY A 376 8.83 19.97 20.33
C GLY A 376 8.51 18.83 19.37
N THR A 377 9.18 17.67 19.49
CA THR A 377 8.91 16.49 18.65
C THR A 377 8.02 15.50 19.38
N MET A 378 6.97 15.03 18.71
CA MET A 378 6.16 13.91 19.22
C MET A 378 7.02 12.69 19.56
N ARG A 379 6.72 12.05 20.69
CA ARG A 379 7.27 10.74 21.06
C ARG A 379 6.66 9.64 20.18
N ALA A 380 7.37 8.52 20.07
CA ALA A 380 6.95 7.41 19.21
C ALA A 380 5.55 6.85 19.57
N TYR A 381 5.19 6.84 20.86
CA TYR A 381 3.86 6.37 21.29
C TYR A 381 2.75 7.37 20.91
N GLU A 382 3.02 8.68 20.92
CA GLU A 382 2.08 9.72 20.50
C GLU A 382 1.82 9.63 19.00
N VAL A 383 2.89 9.42 18.22
CA VAL A 383 2.79 9.17 16.77
C VAL A 383 1.94 7.94 16.50
N ALA A 384 2.18 6.83 17.23
CA ALA A 384 1.41 5.60 17.05
C ALA A 384 -0.07 5.78 17.39
N ALA A 385 -0.38 6.47 18.49
CA ALA A 385 -1.75 6.77 18.90
C ALA A 385 -2.48 7.62 17.85
N MET A 386 -1.85 8.72 17.40
CA MET A 386 -2.44 9.60 16.40
C MET A 386 -2.70 8.90 15.05
N ILE A 387 -1.75 8.08 14.59
CA ILE A 387 -1.95 7.28 13.37
C ILE A 387 -3.13 6.34 13.55
N SER A 388 -3.22 5.64 14.69
CA SER A 388 -4.31 4.71 14.99
C SER A 388 -5.67 5.42 14.99
N ASP A 389 -5.77 6.57 15.66
CA ASP A 389 -7.01 7.33 15.79
C ASP A 389 -7.51 7.84 14.43
N TRP A 390 -6.61 8.32 13.58
CA TRP A 390 -6.96 8.85 12.27
C TRP A 390 -7.21 7.77 11.22
N LEU A 391 -6.48 6.65 11.24
CA LEU A 391 -6.74 5.53 10.32
C LEU A 391 -8.15 4.97 10.48
N GLY A 392 -8.74 5.04 11.69
CA GLY A 392 -10.13 4.67 11.93
C GLY A 392 -11.16 5.63 11.32
N ARG A 393 -10.78 6.89 11.05
CA ARG A 393 -11.67 7.95 10.54
C ARG A 393 -11.55 8.17 9.04
N LEU A 394 -10.41 7.81 8.43
CA LEU A 394 -10.15 8.14 7.03
C LEU A 394 -10.87 7.17 6.07
N PRO A 395 -11.57 7.70 5.04
CA PRO A 395 -12.36 6.91 4.10
C PRO A 395 -11.51 6.17 3.06
N GLY A 396 -10.20 6.39 2.99
CA GLY A 396 -9.30 5.76 2.02
C GLY A 396 -8.12 5.01 2.64
N LEU A 397 -7.42 4.24 1.81
CA LEU A 397 -6.18 3.57 2.17
C LEU A 397 -5.00 4.55 2.30
N PRO A 398 -4.15 4.42 3.34
CA PRO A 398 -2.87 5.11 3.34
C PRO A 398 -2.03 4.71 2.12
N ALA A 399 -1.68 5.68 1.27
CA ALA A 399 -0.78 5.53 0.14
C ALA A 399 0.66 5.34 0.64
N GLY A 400 0.93 4.20 1.28
CA GLY A 400 2.25 3.77 1.70
C GLY A 400 3.03 3.23 0.50
N ARG A 401 3.21 1.91 0.44
CA ARG A 401 3.94 1.28 -0.67
C ARG A 401 3.20 1.28 -1.99
N LEU A 402 1.88 1.48 -1.99
CA LEU A 402 0.98 1.28 -3.15
C LEU A 402 0.51 2.61 -3.73
N ALA A 403 1.28 3.68 -3.56
CA ALA A 403 0.85 5.02 -3.95
C ALA A 403 0.53 5.17 -5.44
N ALA A 404 0.95 4.25 -6.31
CA ALA A 404 0.53 4.24 -7.71
C ALA A 404 -0.99 4.02 -7.86
N CYS A 405 -1.67 3.39 -6.90
CA CYS A 405 -3.13 3.31 -6.90
C CYS A 405 -3.83 4.67 -6.75
N SER A 406 -3.13 5.69 -6.24
CA SER A 406 -3.72 7.02 -6.03
C SER A 406 -4.19 7.68 -7.33
N VAL A 407 -3.69 7.20 -8.47
CA VAL A 407 -4.07 7.59 -9.83
C VAL A 407 -5.47 7.12 -10.21
N ALA A 408 -6.00 6.09 -9.56
CA ALA A 408 -7.33 5.56 -9.87
C ALA A 408 -8.47 6.57 -9.62
N GLY A 409 -8.25 7.59 -8.78
CA GLY A 409 -9.26 8.62 -8.47
C GLY A 409 -10.24 8.18 -7.37
N GLN A 410 -11.09 9.12 -6.91
CA GLN A 410 -12.02 8.87 -5.79
C GLN A 410 -13.13 7.89 -6.17
N GLU A 411 -13.58 7.11 -5.18
CA GLU A 411 -14.81 6.32 -5.25
C GLU A 411 -16.03 7.23 -5.08
N PRO A 412 -17.18 6.90 -5.70
CA PRO A 412 -18.43 7.60 -5.46
C PRO A 412 -18.85 7.52 -3.97
N ALA A 413 -19.57 8.54 -3.53
CA ALA A 413 -20.10 8.62 -2.17
C ALA A 413 -21.28 7.64 -2.00
N SER A 414 -21.00 6.40 -1.61
CA SER A 414 -22.00 5.47 -1.07
C SER A 414 -22.03 5.55 0.46
N ALA A 415 -23.23 5.33 1.03
CA ALA A 415 -23.39 5.13 2.46
C ALA A 415 -22.83 3.78 2.91
N TRP A 416 -22.88 2.76 2.03
CA TRP A 416 -22.21 1.49 2.22
C TRP A 416 -20.71 1.66 2.00
N ASP A 417 -19.90 1.05 2.85
CA ASP A 417 -18.48 1.01 2.64
C ASP A 417 -18.13 -0.04 1.57
N PRO A 418 -17.54 0.30 0.42
CA PRO A 418 -17.10 -0.68 -0.58
C PRO A 418 -16.07 -1.68 -0.05
N CYS A 419 -15.38 -1.39 1.07
CA CYS A 419 -14.53 -2.36 1.78
C CYS A 419 -15.32 -3.34 2.66
N ALA A 420 -16.64 -3.27 2.69
CA ALA A 420 -17.52 -4.11 3.48
C ALA A 420 -18.32 -5.09 2.61
N GLU A 421 -18.59 -6.26 3.20
CA GLU A 421 -19.29 -7.37 2.57
C GLU A 421 -20.26 -8.06 3.54
N VAL A 422 -21.30 -8.68 2.98
CA VAL A 422 -22.21 -9.55 3.72
C VAL A 422 -21.87 -10.99 3.40
N VAL A 423 -21.34 -11.72 4.38
CA VAL A 423 -20.87 -13.09 4.20
C VAL A 423 -21.62 -14.08 5.08
N ARG A 424 -21.75 -15.32 4.60
CA ARG A 424 -22.23 -16.45 5.39
C ARG A 424 -21.04 -17.26 5.86
N GLY A 425 -20.91 -17.46 7.16
CA GLY A 425 -19.76 -18.13 7.77
C GLY A 425 -20.16 -19.15 8.84
N GLY A 426 -19.14 -19.86 9.34
CA GLY A 426 -19.24 -20.75 10.49
C GLY A 426 -19.44 -19.98 11.79
N ALA A 427 -18.78 -20.42 12.87
CA ALA A 427 -18.87 -19.73 14.14
C ALA A 427 -18.44 -18.26 14.03
N GLY A 428 -19.13 -17.37 14.72
CA GLY A 428 -18.75 -15.96 14.81
C GLY A 428 -17.70 -15.71 15.90
N PRO A 429 -17.11 -14.50 15.95
CA PRO A 429 -16.27 -14.09 17.08
C PRO A 429 -17.04 -13.99 18.41
N ASP A 430 -18.37 -13.99 18.36
CA ASP A 430 -19.27 -14.06 19.52
C ASP A 430 -19.41 -15.48 20.11
N GLY A 431 -18.74 -16.48 19.53
CA GLY A 431 -18.86 -17.90 19.91
C GLY A 431 -20.20 -18.54 19.50
N GLY A 432 -21.06 -17.78 18.81
CA GLY A 432 -22.29 -18.31 18.23
C GLY A 432 -21.98 -19.20 17.02
N GLY A 433 -22.84 -20.18 16.74
CA GLY A 433 -22.71 -21.09 15.59
C GLY A 433 -22.80 -20.39 14.20
N PRO A 434 -23.04 -21.14 13.12
CA PRO A 434 -23.16 -20.60 11.77
C PRO A 434 -24.11 -19.39 11.67
N GLY A 435 -23.77 -18.40 10.84
CA GLY A 435 -24.55 -17.17 10.73
C GLY A 435 -24.23 -16.30 9.51
N THR A 436 -24.95 -15.19 9.38
CA THR A 436 -24.67 -14.15 8.38
C THR A 436 -24.07 -12.94 9.08
N PHE A 437 -23.00 -12.38 8.51
CA PHE A 437 -22.22 -11.31 9.10
C PHE A 437 -22.01 -10.19 8.09
N ALA A 438 -22.15 -8.95 8.53
CA ALA A 438 -21.59 -7.80 7.83
C ALA A 438 -20.14 -7.61 8.31
N VAL A 439 -19.19 -7.61 7.39
CA VAL A 439 -17.74 -7.61 7.69
C VAL A 439 -17.10 -6.43 6.98
N SER A 440 -16.24 -5.68 7.66
CA SER A 440 -15.48 -4.59 7.06
C SER A 440 -13.99 -4.93 7.03
N LEU A 441 -13.42 -4.99 5.83
CA LEU A 441 -11.99 -5.18 5.62
C LEU A 441 -11.17 -3.95 6.04
N ARG A 442 -11.82 -2.78 6.16
CA ARG A 442 -11.18 -1.55 6.63
C ARG A 442 -10.95 -1.60 8.13
N SER A 443 -11.99 -1.89 8.91
CA SER A 443 -11.93 -1.87 10.37
C SER A 443 -11.43 -3.20 10.95
N GLY A 444 -11.46 -4.28 10.16
CA GLY A 444 -11.20 -5.63 10.65
C GLY A 444 -12.30 -6.15 11.58
N ARG A 445 -13.50 -5.55 11.57
CA ARG A 445 -14.61 -5.88 12.48
C ARG A 445 -15.76 -6.53 11.71
N SER A 446 -16.63 -7.19 12.47
CA SER A 446 -17.87 -7.77 11.94
C SER A 446 -19.06 -7.50 12.86
N LEU A 447 -20.25 -7.58 12.29
CA LEU A 447 -21.54 -7.54 12.98
C LEU A 447 -22.36 -8.76 12.55
N ARG A 448 -22.79 -9.56 13.52
CA ARG A 448 -23.70 -10.67 13.27
C ARG A 448 -25.11 -10.14 13.01
N LEU A 449 -25.69 -10.53 11.88
CA LEU A 449 -27.02 -10.12 11.48
C LEU A 449 -28.07 -11.10 12.00
N ARG A 450 -29.15 -10.57 12.59
CA ARG A 450 -30.34 -11.38 12.89
C ARG A 450 -31.03 -11.77 11.57
N PRO A 451 -31.77 -12.90 11.50
CA PRO A 451 -32.37 -13.36 10.24
C PRO A 451 -33.21 -12.30 9.51
N TYR A 452 -34.00 -11.52 10.24
CA TYR A 452 -34.83 -10.45 9.68
C TYR A 452 -34.03 -9.21 9.21
N GLN A 453 -32.76 -9.08 9.59
CA GLN A 453 -31.88 -7.97 9.18
C GLN A 453 -31.13 -8.29 7.88
N VAL A 454 -31.01 -9.57 7.48
CA VAL A 454 -30.18 -9.97 6.34
C VAL A 454 -30.66 -9.33 5.03
N ALA A 455 -31.95 -9.41 4.72
CA ALA A 455 -32.49 -8.85 3.48
C ALA A 455 -32.40 -7.31 3.44
N PRO A 456 -32.77 -6.56 4.51
CA PRO A 456 -32.53 -5.12 4.59
C PRO A 456 -31.07 -4.73 4.37
N VAL A 457 -30.12 -5.42 5.01
CA VAL A 457 -28.69 -5.09 4.89
C VAL A 457 -28.15 -5.43 3.50
N ALA A 458 -28.59 -6.52 2.88
CA ALA A 458 -28.21 -6.85 1.50
C ALA A 458 -28.71 -5.81 0.49
N ARG A 459 -29.93 -5.28 0.67
CA ARG A 459 -30.46 -4.17 -0.14
C ARG A 459 -29.64 -2.88 0.08
N LEU A 460 -29.26 -2.60 1.32
CA LEU A 460 -28.44 -1.43 1.65
C LEU A 460 -27.05 -1.51 1.00
N ALA A 461 -26.44 -2.70 0.96
CA ALA A 461 -25.17 -2.93 0.26
C ALA A 461 -25.28 -2.78 -1.26
N ALA A 462 -26.49 -2.89 -1.83
CA ALA A 462 -26.81 -2.64 -3.23
C ALA A 462 -27.27 -1.19 -3.50
N ASP A 463 -26.95 -0.26 -2.59
CA ASP A 463 -27.28 1.18 -2.66
C ASP A 463 -28.80 1.50 -2.73
N ASP A 464 -29.65 0.63 -2.19
CA ASP A 464 -31.10 0.90 -2.12
C ASP A 464 -31.42 1.91 -1.00
N PRO A 465 -31.94 3.12 -1.31
CA PRO A 465 -32.22 4.16 -0.32
C PRO A 465 -33.35 3.80 0.66
N HIS A 466 -34.20 2.83 0.31
CA HIS A 466 -35.34 2.34 1.10
C HIS A 466 -35.07 1.00 1.76
N ALA A 467 -33.81 0.55 1.78
CA ALA A 467 -33.41 -0.76 2.29
C ALA A 467 -33.86 -1.03 3.73
N LEU A 468 -33.90 0.00 4.57
CA LEU A 468 -34.19 -0.12 6.00
C LEU A 468 -35.62 0.30 6.38
N ASP A 469 -36.45 0.71 5.43
CA ASP A 469 -37.80 1.23 5.73
C ASP A 469 -38.74 0.18 6.30
N THR A 470 -38.48 -1.09 6.02
CA THR A 470 -39.23 -2.23 6.56
C THR A 470 -38.93 -2.52 8.03
N LEU A 471 -37.93 -1.86 8.63
CA LEU A 471 -37.55 -2.06 10.02
C LEU A 471 -38.21 -1.01 10.94
N PRO A 472 -38.70 -1.43 12.12
CA PRO A 472 -39.11 -0.49 13.17
C PRO A 472 -37.99 0.49 13.52
N GLU A 473 -38.33 1.73 13.87
CA GLU A 473 -37.37 2.81 14.11
C GLU A 473 -36.26 2.42 15.09
N ARG A 474 -36.62 1.83 16.24
CA ARG A 474 -35.63 1.35 17.22
C ARG A 474 -34.66 0.33 16.62
N ALA A 475 -35.16 -0.65 15.86
CA ALA A 475 -34.33 -1.68 15.23
C ALA A 475 -33.43 -1.09 14.14
N ARG A 476 -33.91 -0.08 13.42
CA ARG A 476 -33.14 0.69 12.42
C ARG A 476 -31.99 1.44 13.10
N THR A 477 -32.25 2.16 14.18
CA THR A 477 -31.23 2.91 14.93
C THR A 477 -30.17 1.98 15.51
N GLU A 478 -30.57 0.87 16.15
CA GLU A 478 -29.66 -0.12 16.70
C GLU A 478 -28.80 -0.77 15.61
N LEU A 479 -29.39 -1.14 14.46
CA LEU A 479 -28.68 -1.72 13.32
C LEU A 479 -27.68 -0.73 12.71
N THR A 480 -28.10 0.50 12.41
CA THR A 480 -27.23 1.54 11.84
C THR A 480 -26.06 1.83 12.75
N ALA A 481 -26.29 1.96 14.07
CA ALA A 481 -25.22 2.16 15.04
C ALA A 481 -24.27 0.94 15.10
N GLY A 482 -24.79 -0.27 14.99
CA GLY A 482 -24.00 -1.50 14.91
C GLY A 482 -23.12 -1.54 13.66
N LEU A 483 -23.69 -1.26 12.48
CA LEU A 483 -22.97 -1.23 11.21
C LEU A 483 -21.90 -0.14 11.18
N ALA A 484 -22.20 1.05 11.74
CA ALA A 484 -21.23 2.13 11.88
C ALA A 484 -20.06 1.73 12.81
N ARG A 485 -20.33 1.12 13.97
CA ARG A 485 -19.27 0.62 14.88
C ARG A 485 -18.41 -0.47 14.25
N ALA A 486 -19.00 -1.29 13.38
CA ALA A 486 -18.29 -2.28 12.58
C ALA A 486 -17.54 -1.66 11.39
N GLY A 487 -17.73 -0.37 11.08
CA GLY A 487 -17.11 0.29 9.93
C GLY A 487 -17.67 -0.18 8.58
N VAL A 488 -18.93 -0.62 8.55
CA VAL A 488 -19.66 -1.06 7.36
C VAL A 488 -20.44 0.08 6.70
N LEU A 489 -20.85 1.07 7.50
CA LEU A 489 -21.44 2.31 7.00
C LEU A 489 -20.44 3.46 7.12
N ARG A 490 -20.32 4.24 6.06
CA ARG A 490 -19.65 5.54 6.09
C ARG A 490 -20.58 6.53 6.79
N GLY A 491 -20.07 7.29 7.75
CA GLY A 491 -20.85 8.35 8.39
C GLY A 491 -21.41 9.31 7.33
N ARG A 492 -22.66 9.76 7.48
CA ARG A 492 -23.23 10.85 6.65
C ARG A 492 -22.57 12.19 7.02
N GLU A 493 -21.26 12.30 6.85
CA GLU A 493 -20.57 13.59 6.93
C GLU A 493 -20.49 14.14 5.50
N GLY A 494 -21.42 15.02 5.13
CA GLY A 494 -21.34 15.79 3.89
C GLY A 494 -22.63 16.12 3.16
N ALA A 495 -23.79 15.56 3.53
CA ALA A 495 -25.06 15.92 2.90
C ALA A 495 -25.73 17.18 3.50
N ALA A 496 -25.26 17.68 4.64
CA ALA A 496 -25.85 18.83 5.33
C ALA A 496 -25.22 20.20 4.98
N ALA A 497 -24.30 20.26 4.01
CA ALA A 497 -23.64 21.52 3.59
C ALA A 497 -24.05 22.00 2.19
N ARG A 498 -25.11 21.42 1.61
CA ARG A 498 -25.70 21.87 0.34
C ARG A 498 -27.23 21.85 0.41
N THR A 499 -27.78 22.75 1.22
CA THR A 499 -29.12 23.32 1.07
C THR A 499 -29.01 24.80 1.37
#